data_AF-A0A372QP97-F1
#
_entry.id   AF-A0A372QP97-F1
#
_cell.length_a   1.000
_cell.length_b   1.000
_cell.length_c   1.000
_cell.angle_alpha   90.00
_cell.angle_beta   90.00
_cell.angle_gamma   90.00
#
_symmetry.space_group_name_H-M   'P 1'
#
loop_
_entity.id
_entity.type
_entity.pdbx_description
1 polymer ?
#
loop_
_entity_poly.entity_id
_entity_poly.type
_entity_poly.pdbx_seq_one_letter_code
_entity_poly.pdbx_strand_id
1 'polypeptide(L)' 'MEIMLDKFNARSIAETGFDITRGKRFKFGYGIYSTPDINVAALFANKFIHNNEVYCLVFQNRVNPQTLK' A
#
# COMPACT_ATOMS: atom_id res chain seq x y z
N MET A 1 -2.41 6.47 9.33
CA MET A 1 -1.27 5.60 8.94
C MET A 1 -0.54 6.37 7.88
N GLU A 2 0.65 6.83 8.19
CA GLU A 2 1.45 7.64 7.28
C GLU A 2 2.62 6.78 6.89
N ILE A 3 2.46 6.07 5.78
CA ILE A 3 3.60 5.48 5.09
C ILE A 3 4.23 6.70 4.42
N MET A 4 5.19 7.34 5.09
CA MET A 4 6.02 8.37 4.47
C MET A 4 6.85 7.66 3.41
N LEU A 5 6.25 7.54 2.22
CA LEU A 5 6.81 6.97 1.03
C LEU A 5 7.78 7.99 0.46
N ASP A 6 9.06 7.63 0.51
CA ASP A 6 9.96 7.96 -0.56
C ASP A 6 9.24 7.72 -1.90
N LYS A 7 9.31 8.66 -2.83
CA LYS A 7 8.34 8.91 -3.92
C LYS A 7 8.05 7.71 -4.86
N PHE A 8 8.63 6.53 -4.66
CA PHE A 8 8.70 5.43 -5.62
C PHE A 8 8.51 3.99 -5.09
N ASN A 9 7.84 3.72 -3.96
CA ASN A 9 7.66 2.28 -3.57
C ASN A 9 6.73 1.50 -4.52
N ALA A 10 5.84 2.17 -5.26
CA ALA A 10 4.91 1.47 -6.16
C ALA A 10 5.64 0.61 -7.21
N ARG A 11 6.76 1.10 -7.75
CA ARG A 11 7.59 0.36 -8.70
C ARG A 11 8.20 -0.89 -8.07
N SER A 12 8.83 -0.74 -6.91
CA SER A 12 9.42 -1.87 -6.19
C SER A 12 8.36 -2.92 -5.80
N ILE A 13 7.19 -2.50 -5.33
CA ILE A 13 6.11 -3.43 -5.00
C ILE A 13 5.63 -4.19 -6.25
N ALA A 14 5.54 -3.53 -7.40
CA ALA A 14 5.15 -4.17 -8.64
C ALA A 14 6.21 -5.16 -9.17
N GLU A 15 7.50 -4.85 -9.01
CA GLU A 15 8.61 -5.68 -9.48
C GLU A 15 8.92 -6.86 -8.54
N THR A 16 8.86 -6.65 -7.22
CA THR A 16 9.37 -7.61 -6.22
C THR A 16 8.33 -8.06 -5.18
N GLY A 17 7.11 -7.51 -5.22
CA GLY A 17 6.11 -7.70 -4.17
C GLY A 17 6.36 -6.86 -2.91
N PHE A 18 5.52 -7.04 -1.90
CA PHE A 18 5.62 -6.30 -0.64
C PHE A 18 6.82 -6.78 0.19
N ASP A 19 7.72 -5.85 0.52
CA ASP A 19 8.81 -6.08 1.47
C ASP A 19 8.42 -5.56 2.86
N ILE A 20 8.06 -6.48 3.75
CA ILE A 20 7.65 -6.18 5.11
C ILE A 20 8.81 -5.61 5.98
N THR A 21 10.06 -5.91 5.63
CA THR A 21 11.23 -5.43 6.37
C THR A 21 11.41 -3.91 6.27
N ARG A 22 10.81 -3.30 5.23
CA ARG A 22 10.81 -1.85 5.00
C ARG A 22 9.72 -1.11 5.79
N GLY A 23 8.83 -1.83 6.49
CA GLY A 23 7.79 -1.23 7.31
C GLY A 23 8.35 -0.54 8.54
N LYS A 24 7.99 0.74 8.74
CA LYS A 24 8.47 1.55 9.88
C LYS A 24 7.53 1.56 11.08
N ARG A 25 6.25 1.23 10.90
CA ARG A 25 5.21 1.32 11.95
C ARG A 25 4.21 0.16 11.80
N PHE A 26 3.97 -0.55 12.90
CA PHE A 26 3.06 -1.70 12.95
C PHE A 26 2.13 -1.57 14.15
N LYS A 27 0.99 -0.88 13.97
CA LYS A 27 0.04 -0.60 15.06
C LYS A 27 -0.73 -1.84 15.52
N PHE A 28 -0.96 -2.79 14.62
CA PHE A 28 -1.84 -3.95 14.83
C PHE A 28 -1.09 -5.28 14.65
N GLY A 29 0.22 -5.29 14.89
CA GLY A 29 1.09 -6.43 14.63
C GLY A 29 1.87 -6.30 13.31
N TYR A 30 2.93 -7.10 13.21
CA TYR A 30 3.87 -7.08 12.09
C TYR A 30 3.23 -7.72 10.83
N GLY A 31 2.91 -6.92 9.83
CA GLY A 31 2.18 -7.41 8.65
C GLY A 31 1.97 -6.37 7.55
N ILE A 32 1.53 -6.83 6.38
CA ILE A 32 1.02 -5.97 5.31
C ILE A 32 -0.48 -5.77 5.53
N TYR A 33 -0.91 -4.52 5.67
CA TYR A 33 -2.31 -4.21 5.88
C TYR A 33 -3.02 -4.05 4.53
N SER A 34 -4.21 -4.65 4.44
CA SER A 34 -5.11 -4.53 3.28
C SER A 34 -6.53 -4.30 3.76
N THR A 35 -7.37 -3.76 2.88
CA THR A 35 -8.78 -3.50 3.15
C THR A 35 -9.58 -3.77 1.86
N PRO A 36 -10.79 -4.33 1.94
CA PRO A 36 -11.67 -4.45 0.79
C PRO A 36 -12.31 -3.10 0.40
N ASP A 37 -12.30 -2.10 1.29
CA ASP A 37 -12.82 -0.76 1.02
C ASP A 37 -11.75 0.12 0.36
N ILE A 38 -11.97 0.45 -0.91
CA ILE A 38 -11.07 1.29 -1.70
C ILE A 38 -10.92 2.71 -1.13
N ASN A 39 -11.97 3.27 -0.52
CA ASN A 39 -11.92 4.60 0.07
C ASN A 39 -10.95 4.62 1.26
N VAL A 40 -10.96 3.55 2.07
CA VAL A 40 -10.01 3.37 3.17
C VAL A 40 -8.59 3.19 2.64
N ALA A 41 -8.40 2.40 1.56
CA ALA A 41 -7.07 2.23 0.95
C ALA A 41 -6.51 3.55 0.40
N ALA A 42 -7.36 4.37 -0.23
CA ALA A 42 -6.99 5.66 -0.81
C ALA A 42 -6.53 6.69 0.23
N LEU A 43 -6.97 6.58 1.49
CA LEU A 43 -6.45 7.42 2.60
C LEU A 43 -4.94 7.22 2.85
N PHE A 44 -4.38 6.13 2.34
CA PHE A 44 -2.97 5.75 2.51
C PHE A 44 -2.16 5.83 1.22
N ALA A 45 -2.80 6.20 0.10
CA ALA A 45 -2.16 6.35 -1.18
C ALA A 45 -1.52 7.74 -1.32
N ASN A 46 -0.34 7.79 -1.95
CA ASN A 46 0.22 9.06 -2.41
C ASN A 46 -0.63 9.62 -3.54
N LYS A 47 -0.90 10.93 -3.47
CA LYS A 47 -1.52 11.67 -4.57
C LYS A 47 -0.46 12.32 -5.45
N PHE A 48 -0.69 12.36 -6.75
CA PHE A 48 0.19 12.99 -7.73
C PHE A 48 -0.61 13.63 -8.86
N ILE A 49 -0.04 14.64 -9.52
CA ILE A 49 -0.67 15.31 -10.66
C ILE A 49 -0.11 14.73 -11.96
N HIS A 50 -0.98 14.41 -12.90
CA HIS A 50 -0.64 14.02 -14.27
C HIS A 50 -1.68 14.63 -15.21
N ASN A 51 -1.24 15.30 -16.28
CA ASN A 51 -2.12 15.98 -17.25
C ASN A 51 -3.19 16.87 -16.60
N ASN A 52 -2.80 17.71 -15.64
CA ASN A 52 -3.68 18.60 -14.86
C ASN A 52 -4.76 17.92 -14.00
N GLU A 53 -4.73 16.61 -13.86
CA GLU A 53 -5.64 15.86 -13.00
C GLU A 53 -4.90 15.24 -11.81
N VAL A 54 -5.61 15.05 -10.70
CA VAL A 54 -5.08 14.45 -9.47
C VAL A 54 -5.39 12.97 -9.44
N TYR A 55 -4.35 12.16 -9.38
CA TYR A 55 -4.41 10.71 -9.30
C TYR A 55 -3.89 10.22 -7.95
N CYS A 56 -4.29 9.01 -7.59
CA CYS A 56 -3.65 8.21 -6.57
C CYS A 56 -3.55 6.76 -7.06
N LEU A 57 -2.62 6.00 -6.49
CA LEU A 57 -2.40 4.60 -6.85
C LEU A 57 -2.69 3.70 -5.65
N VAL A 58 -3.51 2.68 -5.87
CA VAL A 58 -3.85 1.64 -4.87
C VAL A 58 -3.55 0.26 -5.47
N PHE A 59 -3.09 -0.67 -4.63
CA PHE A 59 -2.87 -2.05 -5.04
C PHE A 59 -4.09 -2.92 -4.72
N GLN A 60 -4.55 -3.67 -5.72
CA GLN A 60 -5.51 -4.75 -5.51
C GLN A 60 -4.74 -6.06 -5.31
N ASN A 61 -4.75 -6.58 -4.09
CA ASN A 61 -4.03 -7.79 -3.73
C ASN A 61 -4.97 -9.00 -3.75
N ARG A 62 -4.50 -10.14 -4.28
CA ARG A 62 -5.11 -11.44 -3.95
C ARG A 62 -4.58 -11.88 -2.59
N VAL A 63 -5.48 -12.08 -1.63
CA VAL A 63 -5.15 -12.61 -0.31
C VAL A 63 -5.68 -14.04 -0.25
N ASN A 64 -4.86 -15.00 0.16
CA ASN A 64 -5.31 -16.36 0.46
C ASN A 64 -5.62 -16.46 1.96
N PRO A 65 -6.91 -16.53 2.37
CA PRO A 65 -7.26 -16.58 3.79
C PRO A 65 -6.82 -17.87 4.48
N GLN A 66 -6.65 -18.97 3.73
CA GLN A 66 -6.22 -20.26 4.28
C GLN A 66 -4.80 -20.21 4.87
N THR A 67 -4.00 -19.24 4.44
CA THR A 67 -2.63 -19.03 4.91
C THR A 67 -2.52 -17.97 6.01
N LEU A 68 -3.65 -17.35 6.40
CA LEU A 68 -3.71 -16.43 7.52
C LEU A 68 -3.94 -17.24 8.79
N LYS A 69 -3.05 -17.06 9.78
CA LYS A 69 -3.18 -17.66 11.12
C LYS A 69 -4.15 -16.89 11.98
#